data_AF-T0TQ47-F1
#
_entry.id   AF-T0TQ47-F1
#
_cell.length_a   1.000
_cell.length_b   1.000
_cell.length_c   1.000
_cell.angle_alpha   90.00
_cell.angle_beta   90.00
_cell.angle_gamma   90.00
#
_symmetry.space_group_name_H-M   'P 1'
#
loop_
_entity.id
_entity.type
_entity.pdbx_description
1 polymer ?
#
loop_
_entity_poly.entity_id
_entity_poly.type
_entity_poly.pdbx_seq_one_letter_code
_entity_poly.pdbx_strand_id
1 'polypeptide(L)'
;MIKLADYPFSLSVLLNANYADGIDTSWIWDANFESILDMDIPEINAGGVRHSEIARRLRVTGYPEDKITQAEKLEDIMALIEKQDCDHAYILATYTAMLEFRDILAQRHAVGKEMN
;
A
#
# COMPACT_ATOMS: atom_id res chain seq x y z
N MET A 1 -14.14 1.18 5.90
CA MET A 1 -14.38 1.17 4.44
C MET A 1 -13.82 -0.11 3.84
N ILE A 2 -12.50 -0.38 3.90
CA ILE A 2 -11.93 -1.66 3.41
C ILE A 2 -12.31 -2.88 4.28
N LYS A 3 -12.48 -2.71 5.60
CA LYS A 3 -12.96 -3.76 6.53
C LYS A 3 -14.36 -4.32 6.18
N LEU A 4 -15.11 -3.63 5.33
CA LEU A 4 -16.45 -4.05 4.91
C LEU A 4 -16.41 -4.91 3.64
N ALA A 5 -15.25 -5.12 3.03
CA ALA A 5 -15.12 -6.03 1.90
C ALA A 5 -15.50 -7.45 2.34
N ASP A 6 -16.40 -8.07 1.59
CA ASP A 6 -16.88 -9.44 1.77
C ASP A 6 -16.09 -10.45 0.93
N TYR A 7 -14.92 -10.02 0.43
CA TYR A 7 -13.98 -10.79 -0.38
C TYR A 7 -12.53 -10.59 0.12
N PRO A 8 -11.64 -11.56 -0.10
CA PRO A 8 -10.22 -11.38 0.15
C PRO A 8 -9.61 -10.33 -0.78
N PHE A 9 -8.61 -9.60 -0.29
CA PHE A 9 -7.88 -8.60 -1.07
C PHE A 9 -6.42 -8.51 -0.63
N SER A 10 -5.51 -8.27 -1.57
CA SER A 10 -4.14 -7.84 -1.24
C SER A 10 -4.15 -6.38 -0.75
N LEU A 11 -3.24 -6.03 0.15
CA LEU A 11 -3.13 -4.67 0.69
C LEU A 11 -1.75 -4.09 0.38
N SER A 12 -1.70 -2.96 -0.33
CA SER A 12 -0.48 -2.19 -0.52
C SER A 12 -0.55 -0.89 0.27
N VAL A 13 0.47 -0.59 1.07
CA VAL A 13 0.57 0.67 1.82
C VAL A 13 1.79 1.45 1.35
N LEU A 14 1.55 2.60 0.72
CA LEU A 14 2.57 3.45 0.11
C LEU A 14 2.80 4.71 0.95
N LEU A 15 3.98 4.82 1.53
CA LEU A 15 4.33 5.93 2.43
C LEU A 15 5.44 6.79 1.83
N ASN A 16 5.09 8.02 1.46
CA ASN A 16 6.05 9.09 1.19
C ASN A 16 6.11 10.07 2.38
N ALA A 17 7.12 10.95 2.37
CA ALA A 17 7.33 11.93 3.44
C ALA A 17 7.74 13.31 2.86
N ASN A 18 6.95 13.81 1.92
CA ASN A 18 7.10 15.17 1.39
C ASN A 18 6.20 16.16 2.14
N TYR A 19 6.32 17.45 1.84
CA TYR A 19 5.48 18.50 2.46
C TYR A 19 3.98 18.20 2.34
N ALA A 20 3.52 17.69 1.20
CA ALA A 20 2.12 17.35 0.97
C ALA A 20 1.67 16.05 1.66
N ASP A 21 2.59 15.18 2.07
CA ASP A 21 2.30 13.90 2.74
C ASP A 21 2.36 14.00 4.27
N GLY A 22 3.06 15.01 4.79
CA GLY A 22 3.54 15.04 6.16
C GLY A 22 5.02 14.66 6.20
N ILE A 23 5.85 15.59 6.67
CA ILE A 23 7.32 15.42 6.73
C ILE A 23 7.75 14.43 7.81
N ASP A 24 6.98 14.33 8.88
CA ASP A 24 7.18 13.38 9.97
C ASP A 24 6.19 12.22 9.79
N THR A 25 6.72 11.02 9.69
CA THR A 25 5.99 9.76 9.49
C THR A 25 5.47 9.16 10.79
N SER A 26 5.77 9.76 11.95
CA SER A 26 5.36 9.26 13.27
C SER A 26 3.86 9.03 13.40
N TRP A 27 3.03 9.78 12.66
CA TRP A 27 1.57 9.63 12.66
C TRP A 27 1.08 8.22 12.32
N ILE A 28 1.85 7.41 11.58
CA ILE A 28 1.46 6.03 11.24
C ILE A 28 1.34 5.14 12.48
N TRP A 29 2.00 5.51 13.58
CA TRP A 29 1.96 4.78 14.84
C TRP A 29 0.64 5.02 15.58
N ASP A 30 0.01 6.17 15.37
CA ASP A 30 -1.31 6.48 15.92
C ASP A 30 -2.47 5.93 15.05
N ALA A 31 -2.19 5.61 13.79
CA ALA A 31 -3.15 4.96 12.90
C ALA A 31 -3.40 3.50 13.35
N ASN A 32 -4.67 3.08 13.36
CA ASN A 32 -5.11 1.75 13.83
C ASN A 32 -4.89 0.64 12.77
N PHE A 33 -3.64 0.36 12.42
CA PHE A 33 -3.28 -0.73 11.50
C PHE A 33 -3.55 -2.11 12.10
N GLU A 34 -3.69 -2.25 13.41
CA GLU A 34 -4.01 -3.51 14.11
C GLU A 34 -5.31 -4.14 13.57
N SER A 35 -6.22 -3.30 13.06
CA SER A 35 -7.47 -3.74 12.45
C SER A 35 -7.31 -4.65 11.23
N ILE A 36 -6.12 -4.69 10.58
CA ILE A 36 -5.85 -5.58 9.44
C ILE A 36 -5.88 -7.07 9.83
N LEU A 37 -5.67 -7.39 11.11
CA LEU A 37 -5.75 -8.77 11.61
C LEU A 37 -7.16 -9.34 11.58
N ASP A 38 -8.17 -8.47 11.54
CA ASP A 38 -9.59 -8.85 11.46
C ASP A 38 -10.06 -8.97 9.99
N MET A 39 -9.15 -8.91 9.01
CA MET A 39 -9.47 -8.85 7.58
C MET A 39 -8.85 -10.05 6.84
N ASP A 40 -9.49 -10.48 5.75
CA ASP A 40 -8.97 -11.57 4.90
C ASP A 40 -7.96 -11.01 3.88
N ILE A 41 -6.74 -10.80 4.37
CA ILE A 41 -5.63 -10.25 3.58
C ILE A 41 -4.60 -11.38 3.40
N PRO A 42 -4.36 -11.87 2.17
CA PRO A 42 -3.40 -12.94 1.92
C PRO A 42 -1.95 -12.43 1.86
N GLU A 43 -1.74 -11.20 1.40
CA GLU A 43 -0.43 -10.57 1.23
C GLU A 43 -0.48 -9.05 1.45
N ILE A 44 0.62 -8.50 1.95
CA ILE A 44 0.79 -7.05 2.17
C ILE A 44 2.06 -6.57 1.48
N ASN A 45 1.95 -5.45 0.75
CA ASN A 45 3.07 -4.76 0.15
C ASN A 45 3.34 -3.43 0.86
N ALA A 46 4.58 -3.19 1.26
CA ALA A 46 5.05 -1.97 1.90
C ALA A 46 5.92 -1.18 0.91
N GLY A 47 5.43 -0.01 0.46
CA GLY A 47 6.04 0.74 -0.63
C GLY A 47 6.29 2.22 -0.34
N GLY A 48 6.89 2.88 -1.33
CA GLY A 48 7.17 4.32 -1.30
C GLY A 48 8.51 4.68 -0.67
N VAL A 49 8.78 5.98 -0.60
CA VAL A 49 10.06 6.54 -0.10
C VAL A 49 10.38 6.08 1.33
N ARG A 50 9.35 5.76 2.13
CA ARG A 50 9.46 5.28 3.52
C ARG A 50 9.01 3.82 3.67
N HIS A 51 9.17 3.00 2.63
CA HIS A 51 8.83 1.56 2.62
C HIS A 51 9.32 0.80 3.86
N SER A 52 10.56 1.04 4.32
CA SER A 52 11.14 0.36 5.47
C SER A 52 10.40 0.68 6.78
N GLU A 53 9.93 1.92 6.94
CA GLU A 53 9.21 2.35 8.13
C GLU A 53 7.78 1.82 8.16
N ILE A 54 7.07 1.88 7.02
CA ILE A 54 5.71 1.33 6.94
C ILE A 54 5.71 -0.20 7.05
N ALA A 55 6.72 -0.89 6.49
CA ALA A 55 6.90 -2.32 6.69
C ALA A 55 7.06 -2.68 8.18
N ARG A 56 7.87 -1.89 8.91
CA ARG A 56 8.01 -2.06 10.37
C ARG A 56 6.68 -1.83 11.10
N ARG A 57 5.93 -0.78 10.74
CA ARG A 57 4.62 -0.49 11.34
C ARG A 57 3.64 -1.65 11.14
N LEU A 58 3.63 -2.25 9.95
CA LEU A 58 2.81 -3.42 9.61
C LEU A 58 3.22 -4.66 10.40
N ARG A 59 4.52 -4.96 10.53
CA ARG A 59 4.99 -6.09 11.35
C ARG A 59 4.58 -5.97 12.83
N VAL A 60 4.60 -4.76 13.38
CA VAL A 60 4.22 -4.53 14.79
C VAL A 60 2.75 -4.87 15.08
N THR A 61 1.88 -4.87 14.06
CA THR A 61 0.49 -5.33 14.25
C THR A 61 0.41 -6.80 14.68
N GLY A 62 1.42 -7.61 14.37
CA GLY A 62 1.40 -9.07 14.53
C GLY A 62 1.03 -9.83 13.25
N TYR A 63 0.87 -9.14 12.12
CA TYR A 63 0.64 -9.77 10.82
C TYR A 63 1.87 -10.61 10.39
N PRO A 64 1.69 -11.79 9.75
CA PRO A 64 2.81 -12.68 9.40
C PRO A 64 3.88 -11.98 8.55
N GLU A 65 5.12 -11.97 9.04
CA GLU A 65 6.23 -11.24 8.40
C GLU A 65 6.59 -11.81 7.02
N ASP A 66 6.44 -13.12 6.84
CA ASP A 66 6.65 -13.82 5.57
C ASP A 66 5.64 -13.43 4.48
N LYS A 67 4.54 -12.76 4.87
CA LYS A 67 3.51 -12.22 3.97
C LYS A 67 3.62 -10.71 3.75
N ILE A 68 4.64 -10.05 4.31
CA ILE A 68 4.92 -8.63 4.10
C ILE A 68 6.10 -8.49 3.15
N THR A 69 5.83 -8.03 1.93
CA THR A 69 6.87 -7.71 0.96
C THR A 69 7.14 -6.21 0.98
N GLN A 70 8.40 -5.80 1.03
CA GLN A 70 8.79 -4.40 0.96
C GLN A 70 9.47 -4.10 -0.37
N ALA A 71 9.14 -2.97 -1.00
CA ALA A 71 9.83 -2.50 -2.19
C ALA A 71 9.99 -0.97 -2.16
N GLU A 72 11.18 -0.50 -2.54
CA GLU A 72 11.47 0.94 -2.59
C GLU A 72 10.76 1.61 -3.77
N LYS A 73 10.77 0.95 -4.94
CA LYS A 73 10.20 1.48 -6.17
C LYS A 73 8.73 1.10 -6.29
N LEU A 74 7.92 2.06 -6.73
CA LEU A 74 6.48 1.84 -6.93
C LEU A 74 6.19 0.89 -8.09
N GLU A 75 7.08 0.82 -9.09
CA GLU A 75 6.99 -0.13 -10.21
C GLU A 75 7.13 -1.57 -9.73
N ASP A 76 7.94 -1.81 -8.69
CA ASP A 76 8.10 -3.14 -8.10
C ASP A 76 6.83 -3.53 -7.33
N ILE A 77 6.19 -2.58 -6.63
CA ILE A 77 4.87 -2.81 -6.00
C ILE A 77 3.82 -3.16 -7.06
N MET A 78 3.78 -2.43 -8.18
CA MET A 78 2.86 -2.75 -9.28
C MET A 78 3.12 -4.16 -9.82
N ALA A 79 4.39 -4.56 -10.00
CA ALA A 79 4.74 -5.89 -10.47
C ALA A 79 4.37 -7.00 -9.48
N LEU A 80 4.36 -6.72 -8.17
CA LEU A 80 3.85 -7.64 -7.15
C LEU A 80 2.33 -7.78 -7.26
N ILE A 81 1.60 -6.67 -7.37
CA ILE A 81 0.14 -6.65 -7.56
C ILE A 81 -0.25 -7.39 -8.84
N GLU A 82 0.49 -7.25 -9.95
CA GLU A 82 0.21 -7.98 -11.21
C GLU A 82 0.42 -9.50 -11.10
N LYS A 83 1.22 -9.95 -10.14
CA LYS A 83 1.54 -11.37 -9.93
C LYS A 83 0.74 -12.00 -8.80
N GLN A 84 -0.08 -11.22 -8.10
CA GLN A 84 -0.86 -11.72 -6.99
C GLN A 84 -1.90 -12.73 -7.48
N ASP A 85 -2.18 -13.74 -6.67
CA ASP A 85 -3.25 -14.70 -6.94
C ASP A 85 -4.64 -14.18 -6.53
N CYS A 86 -4.70 -13.01 -5.87
CA CYS A 86 -5.93 -12.41 -5.38
C CYS A 86 -6.62 -11.52 -6.44
N ASP A 87 -7.94 -11.63 -6.58
CA ASP A 87 -8.69 -10.85 -7.58
C ASP A 87 -8.79 -9.35 -7.25
N HIS A 88 -8.65 -8.97 -5.97
CA HIS A 88 -8.84 -7.61 -5.50
C HIS A 88 -7.58 -7.07 -4.82
N ALA A 89 -7.26 -5.80 -5.09
CA ALA A 89 -6.14 -5.09 -4.47
C ALA A 89 -6.60 -3.74 -3.90
N TYR A 90 -6.35 -3.50 -2.62
CA TYR A 90 -6.48 -2.19 -2.01
C TYR A 90 -5.11 -1.51 -1.90
N ILE A 91 -5.06 -0.24 -2.27
CA ILE A 91 -3.84 0.58 -2.20
C ILE A 91 -4.14 1.79 -1.32
N LEU A 92 -3.51 1.82 -0.15
CA LEU A 92 -3.54 2.97 0.76
C LEU A 92 -2.26 3.76 0.57
N ALA A 93 -2.36 4.99 0.11
CA ALA A 93 -1.20 5.80 -0.24
C ALA A 93 -1.29 7.20 0.36
N THR A 94 -0.14 7.77 0.74
CA THR A 94 -0.05 9.21 0.97
C THR A 94 -0.24 9.98 -0.35
N TYR A 95 -0.45 11.28 -0.26
CA TYR A 95 -0.85 12.09 -1.42
C TYR A 95 0.09 11.97 -2.62
N THR A 96 1.39 12.18 -2.44
CA THR A 96 2.36 12.13 -3.55
C THR A 96 2.57 10.70 -4.04
N ALA A 97 2.61 9.72 -3.14
CA ALA A 97 2.68 8.31 -3.50
C ALA A 97 1.49 7.88 -4.36
N MET A 98 0.29 8.39 -4.06
CA MET A 98 -0.92 8.13 -4.86
C MET A 98 -0.82 8.73 -6.26
N LEU A 99 -0.31 9.96 -6.40
CA LEU A 99 -0.13 10.58 -7.71
C LEU A 99 0.89 9.81 -8.57
N GLU A 100 2.05 9.47 -8.01
CA GLU A 100 3.08 8.67 -8.68
C GLU A 100 2.53 7.29 -9.09
N PHE A 101 1.80 6.63 -8.19
CA PHE A 101 1.23 5.31 -8.47
C PHE A 101 0.10 5.38 -9.51
N ARG A 102 -0.69 6.47 -9.52
CA ARG A 102 -1.73 6.70 -10.52
C ARG A 102 -1.15 6.80 -11.93
N ASP A 103 0.02 7.44 -12.08
CA ASP A 103 0.71 7.51 -13.37
C ASP A 103 1.16 6.12 -13.85
N ILE A 104 1.65 5.27 -12.95
CA ILE A 104 2.01 3.88 -13.24
C ILE A 104 0.77 3.08 -13.68
N LEU A 105 -0.33 3.19 -12.93
CA LEU A 105 -1.60 2.54 -13.28
C LEU A 105 -2.12 2.99 -14.65
N ALA A 106 -1.98 4.28 -14.99
CA ALA A 106 -2.39 4.81 -16.28
C ALA A 106 -1.52 4.27 -17.43
N GLN A 107 -0.22 4.07 -17.21
CA GLN A 107 0.68 3.44 -18.18
C GLN A 107 0.32 1.96 -18.42
N ARG A 108 -0.27 1.30 -17.42
CA ARG A 108 -0.79 -0.08 -17.51
C ARG A 108 -2.24 -0.14 -18.01
N HIS A 109 -2.83 0.98 -18.40
CA HIS A 109 -4.24 1.10 -18.81
C HIS A 109 -5.25 0.63 -17.75
N ALA A 110 -4.86 0.55 -16.49
CA ALA A 110 -5.72 0.17 -15.37
C ALA A 110 -6.62 1.34 -14.92
N VAL A 111 -6.21 2.58 -15.18
CA VAL A 111 -7.00 3.78 -14.95
C VAL A 111 -6.93 4.71 -16.15
N GLY A 112 -7.99 5.49 -16.37
CA GLY A 112 -7.99 6.55 -17.38
C GLY A 112 -6.99 7.64 -17.03
N LYS A 113 -6.18 8.05 -18.00
CA LYS A 113 -5.33 9.25 -17.87
C LYS A 113 -6.24 10.47 -17.99
N GLU A 114 -6.19 11.39 -17.01
CA GLU A 114 -6.81 12.69 -17.20
C GLU A 114 -6.10 13.37 -18.38
N MET A 115 -6.86 13.62 -19.45
CA MET A 115 -6.38 14.41 -20.58
C MET A 115 -6.37 15.87 -20.11
N ASN A 116 -5.17 16.41 -19.85
CA ASN A 116 -4.98 17.86 -19.77
C ASN A 116 -5.17 18.50 -21.15
#